data_AF-A0A7V5KWW6-F1
#
_entry.id   AF-A0A7V5KWW6-F1
#
_cell.length_a   1.000
_cell.length_b   1.000
_cell.length_c   1.000
_cell.angle_alpha   90.00
_cell.angle_beta   90.00
_cell.angle_gamma   90.00
#
_symmetry.space_group_name_H-M   'P 1'
#
loop_
_entity.id
_entity.type
_entity.pdbx_description
1 polymer ?
#
loop_
_entity_poly.entity_id
_entity_poly.type
_entity_poly.pdbx_seq_one_letter_code
_entity_poly.pdbx_strand_id
1 'polypeptide(L)'
;WEKAPDGKILKTDVSIAKNYLTKEELEALGRIVNAFLDLAEDMARRRIPMTMEDWAKRLDMFLELSQRDILKNAGKISAEIAKQHAESEFEKFRIIQDRLYESDFDREMKQLEETAKMLPEKGKGRKK
;
A
#
# COMPACT_ATOMS: atom_id res chain seq x y z
N TRP A 1 2.01 3.83 4.95
CA TRP A 1 3.30 4.42 5.38
C TRP A 1 3.08 5.29 6.60
N GLU A 2 4.10 5.59 7.41
CA GLU A 2 3.92 6.32 8.67
C GLU A 2 3.29 7.72 8.49
N LYS A 3 3.55 8.37 7.36
CA LYS A 3 2.99 9.69 7.02
C LYS A 3 1.98 9.67 5.87
N ALA A 4 1.51 8.50 5.43
CA ALA A 4 0.52 8.41 4.35
C ALA A 4 -0.89 8.84 4.82
N PRO A 5 -1.75 9.40 3.94
CA PRO A 5 -1.56 9.56 2.49
C PRO A 5 -0.84 10.85 2.07
N ASP A 6 -0.76 11.87 2.94
CA ASP A 6 -0.38 13.23 2.56
C ASP A 6 1.11 13.58 2.76
N GLY A 7 1.87 12.71 3.42
CA GLY A 7 3.29 12.93 3.72
C GLY A 7 4.24 12.09 2.86
N LYS A 8 5.52 12.52 2.82
CA LYS A 8 6.57 11.81 2.09
C LYS A 8 6.78 10.38 2.60
N ILE A 9 6.98 9.47 1.65
CA ILE A 9 7.41 8.10 1.89
C ILE A 9 8.87 8.11 2.30
N LEU A 10 9.20 7.40 3.38
CA LEU A 10 10.56 7.30 3.92
C LEU A 10 11.24 5.99 3.51
N LYS A 11 12.57 5.95 3.58
CA LYS A 11 13.33 4.72 3.25
C LYS A 11 12.97 3.56 4.19
N THR A 12 12.68 3.86 5.45
CA THR A 12 12.25 2.87 6.46
C THR A 12 10.92 2.22 6.10
N ASP A 13 10.00 2.97 5.47
CA ASP A 13 8.68 2.49 5.05
C ASP A 13 8.76 1.42 3.94
N VAL A 14 9.83 1.41 3.14
CA VAL A 14 9.99 0.51 1.99
C VAL A 14 10.57 -0.85 2.37
N SER A 15 11.32 -0.89 3.47
CA SER A 15 11.93 -2.13 3.97
C SER A 15 10.92 -3.09 4.63
N ILE A 16 9.77 -2.58 5.07
CA ILE A 16 8.73 -3.37 5.74
C ILE A 16 7.57 -3.56 4.76
N ALA A 17 7.35 -4.80 4.33
CA ALA A 17 6.17 -5.18 3.57
C ALA A 17 4.92 -5.10 4.47
N LYS A 18 4.32 -3.92 4.57
CA LYS A 18 2.97 -3.77 5.13
C LYS A 18 2.00 -4.14 4.01
N ASN A 19 1.19 -5.17 4.24
CA ASN A 19 0.22 -5.68 3.28
C ASN A 19 -0.96 -4.69 3.21
N TYR A 20 -0.87 -3.69 2.34
CA TYR A 20 -1.95 -2.75 2.08
C TYR A 20 -2.78 -3.27 0.91
N LEU A 21 -3.62 -4.26 1.19
CA LEU A 21 -4.71 -4.57 0.28
C LEU A 21 -5.66 -3.36 0.27
N THR A 22 -6.09 -2.95 -0.92
CA THR A 22 -7.19 -2.00 -1.06
C THR A 22 -8.46 -2.58 -0.45
N LYS A 23 -9.50 -1.76 -0.28
CA LYS A 23 -10.78 -2.24 0.24
C LYS A 23 -11.34 -3.36 -0.65
N GLU A 24 -11.25 -3.19 -1.96
CA GLU A 24 -11.70 -4.14 -2.97
C GLU A 24 -10.90 -5.44 -2.91
N GLU A 25 -9.58 -5.34 -2.71
CA GLU A 25 -8.70 -6.50 -2.55
C GLU A 25 -8.95 -7.26 -1.24
N LEU A 26 -9.23 -6.54 -0.14
CA LEU A 26 -9.64 -7.14 1.13
C LEU A 26 -10.97 -7.87 1.02
N GLU A 27 -11.95 -7.26 0.34
CA GLU A 27 -13.24 -7.91 0.07
C GLU A 27 -13.07 -9.15 -0.80
N ALA A 28 -12.24 -9.07 -1.84
CA ALA A 28 -11.92 -10.22 -2.68
C ALA A 28 -11.25 -11.34 -1.87
N LEU A 29 -10.27 -11.00 -1.01
CA LEU A 29 -9.61 -11.95 -0.12
C LEU A 29 -10.62 -12.61 0.83
N GLY A 30 -11.48 -11.83 1.47
CA GLY A 30 -12.49 -12.34 2.39
C GLY A 30 -13.44 -13.35 1.72
N ARG A 31 -13.86 -13.08 0.49
CA ARG A 31 -14.72 -14.01 -0.27
C ARG A 31 -14.04 -15.35 -0.54
N ILE A 32 -12.76 -15.34 -0.89
CA ILE A 32 -11.97 -16.56 -1.14
C ILE A 32 -11.80 -17.37 0.15
N VAL A 33 -11.43 -16.69 1.24
CA VAL A 33 -11.22 -17.33 2.54
C VAL A 33 -12.50 -17.97 3.03
N ASN A 34 -13.63 -17.26 2.98
CA ASN A 34 -14.93 -17.81 3.38
C ASN A 34 -15.31 -19.03 2.55
N ALA A 35 -15.20 -18.94 1.22
CA ALA A 35 -15.51 -20.06 0.34
C ALA A 35 -14.64 -21.31 0.63
N PHE A 36 -13.36 -21.10 0.96
CA PHE A 36 -12.47 -22.20 1.33
C PHE A 36 -12.83 -22.79 2.70
N LEU A 37 -13.23 -21.96 3.67
CA LEU A 37 -13.68 -22.43 4.99
C LEU A 37 -14.99 -23.21 4.89
N ASP A 38 -15.95 -22.79 4.06
CA ASP A 38 -17.20 -23.51 3.83
C ASP A 38 -16.93 -24.91 3.24
N LEU A 39 -15.99 -25.01 2.28
CA LEU A 39 -15.53 -26.28 1.73
C LEU A 39 -14.88 -27.16 2.82
N ALA A 40 -14.04 -26.55 3.66
CA ALA A 40 -13.39 -27.26 4.75
C ALA A 40 -14.40 -27.78 5.78
N GLU A 41 -15.42 -27.00 6.08
CA GLU A 41 -16.49 -27.36 7.00
C GLU A 41 -17.33 -28.54 6.47
N ASP A 42 -17.71 -28.55 5.19
CA ASP A 42 -18.43 -29.70 4.59
C ASP A 42 -17.62 -30.99 4.72
N MET A 43 -16.33 -30.94 4.41
CA MET A 43 -15.42 -32.09 4.52
C MET A 43 -15.31 -32.59 5.96
N ALA A 44 -15.22 -31.67 6.93
CA ALA A 44 -15.20 -31.99 8.35
C ALA A 44 -16.53 -32.62 8.82
N ARG A 45 -17.68 -32.09 8.39
CA ARG A 45 -19.01 -32.64 8.68
C ARG A 45 -19.18 -34.05 8.13
N ARG A 46 -18.61 -34.33 6.96
CA ARG A 46 -18.60 -35.65 6.32
C ARG A 46 -17.57 -36.61 6.93
N ARG A 47 -16.84 -36.18 7.96
CA ARG A 47 -15.81 -36.95 8.67
C ARG A 47 -14.72 -37.48 7.74
N ILE A 48 -14.35 -36.70 6.72
CA ILE A 48 -13.24 -37.04 5.84
C ILE A 48 -11.95 -36.62 6.57
N PRO A 49 -11.12 -37.56 7.04
CA PRO A 49 -9.87 -37.20 7.71
C PRO A 49 -8.92 -36.56 6.71
N MET A 50 -8.31 -35.45 7.11
CA MET A 50 -7.38 -34.68 6.29
C MET A 50 -6.19 -34.25 7.13
N THR A 51 -4.99 -34.31 6.56
CA THR A 51 -3.78 -33.74 7.17
C THR A 51 -3.61 -32.27 6.77
N MET A 52 -2.76 -31.53 7.48
CA MET A 52 -2.42 -30.15 7.10
C MET A 52 -1.76 -30.06 5.72
N GLU A 53 -1.03 -31.10 5.30
CA GLU A 53 -0.43 -31.16 3.96
C GLU A 53 -1.52 -31.31 2.88
N ASP A 54 -2.56 -32.10 3.13
CA ASP A 54 -3.68 -32.26 2.21
C ASP A 54 -4.48 -30.96 2.08
N TRP A 55 -4.64 -30.22 3.17
CA TRP A 55 -5.26 -28.89 3.14
C TRP A 55 -4.47 -27.90 2.31
N ALA A 56 -3.13 -27.89 2.43
CA ALA A 56 -2.27 -27.02 1.63
C ALA A 56 -2.40 -27.33 0.13
N LYS A 57 -2.34 -28.61 -0.26
CA LYS A 57 -2.53 -29.03 -1.66
C LYS A 57 -3.90 -28.65 -2.21
N ARG A 58 -4.95 -28.75 -1.40
CA ARG A 58 -6.31 -28.35 -1.79
C ARG A 58 -6.47 -26.85 -1.93
N LEU A 59 -5.82 -26.08 -1.07
CA LEU A 59 -5.81 -24.62 -1.17
C LEU A 59 -5.16 -24.20 -2.48
N ASP A 60 -4.02 -24.79 -2.85
CA ASP A 60 -3.36 -24.51 -4.12
C ASP A 60 -4.29 -24.81 -5.31
N MET A 61 -4.90 -26.00 -5.35
CA MET A 61 -5.87 -26.33 -6.41
C MET A 61 -7.06 -25.37 -6.45
N PHE A 62 -7.58 -24.97 -5.28
CA PHE A 62 -8.69 -24.02 -5.18
C PHE A 62 -8.33 -22.65 -5.76
N LEU A 63 -7.12 -22.16 -5.47
CA LEU A 63 -6.61 -20.90 -6.02
C LEU A 63 -6.46 -21.00 -7.55
N GLU A 64 -5.89 -22.10 -8.06
CA GLU A 64 -5.78 -22.37 -9.50
C GLU A 64 -7.15 -22.38 -10.21
N LEU A 65 -8.13 -23.08 -9.65
CA LEU A 65 -9.50 -23.14 -10.17
C LEU A 65 -10.19 -21.78 -10.16
N SER A 66 -9.87 -20.94 -9.16
CA SER A 66 -10.36 -19.56 -9.06
C SER A 66 -9.64 -18.58 -9.98
N GLN A 67 -8.75 -19.07 -10.86
CA GLN A 67 -7.91 -18.29 -11.79
C GLN A 67 -7.03 -17.27 -11.07
N ARG A 68 -6.47 -17.66 -9.91
CA ARG A 68 -5.55 -16.84 -9.13
C ARG A 68 -4.14 -17.41 -9.19
N ASP A 69 -3.17 -16.51 -9.29
CA ASP A 69 -1.77 -16.88 -9.34
C ASP A 69 -1.29 -17.40 -7.99
N ILE A 70 -0.60 -18.53 -8.02
CA ILE A 70 0.05 -19.13 -6.86
C ILE A 70 1.52 -18.71 -6.85
N LEU A 71 2.02 -18.32 -5.68
CA LEU A 71 3.41 -17.96 -5.49
C LEU A 71 4.31 -19.21 -5.47
N LYS A 72 4.74 -19.67 -6.65
CA LYS A 72 5.56 -20.90 -6.81
C LYS A 72 7.01 -20.78 -6.32
N ASN A 73 7.51 -19.56 -6.12
CA ASN A 73 8.93 -19.27 -5.89
C ASN A 73 9.19 -18.68 -4.49
N ALA A 74 8.29 -18.92 -3.54
CA ALA A 74 8.47 -18.47 -2.16
C ALA A 74 9.81 -18.96 -1.59
N GLY A 75 10.54 -18.07 -0.91
CA GLY A 75 11.82 -18.40 -0.25
C GLY A 75 13.07 -18.47 -1.15
N LYS A 76 12.97 -18.27 -2.47
CA LYS A 76 14.15 -18.23 -3.36
C LYS A 76 15.00 -16.96 -3.20
N ILE A 77 14.41 -15.88 -2.70
CA ILE A 77 15.08 -14.59 -2.49
C ILE A 77 15.21 -14.36 -0.98
N SER A 78 16.43 -14.07 -0.52
CA SER A 78 16.66 -13.74 0.89
C SER A 78 16.03 -12.38 1.21
N ALA A 79 15.61 -12.21 2.47
CA ALA A 79 15.06 -10.94 2.94
C ALA A 79 16.04 -9.77 2.73
N GLU A 80 17.34 -10.01 2.84
CA GLU A 80 18.38 -9.00 2.62
C GLU A 80 18.45 -8.55 1.15
N ILE A 81 18.41 -9.49 0.20
CA ILE A 81 18.41 -9.16 -1.24
C ILE A 81 17.13 -8.41 -1.60
N ALA A 82 15.98 -8.84 -1.08
CA ALA A 82 14.71 -8.15 -1.30
C ALA A 82 14.73 -6.73 -0.74
N LYS A 83 15.32 -6.53 0.44
CA LYS A 83 15.49 -5.20 1.06
C LYS A 83 16.40 -4.30 0.22
N GLN A 84 17.56 -4.79 -0.21
CA GLN A 84 18.47 -4.02 -1.06
C GLN A 84 17.80 -3.59 -2.37
N HIS A 85 17.03 -4.50 -3.00
CA HIS A 85 16.28 -4.19 -4.20
C HIS A 85 15.22 -3.12 -3.95
N ALA A 86 14.44 -3.25 -2.88
CA ALA A 86 13.40 -2.27 -2.53
C ALA A 86 14.00 -0.89 -2.22
N GLU A 87 15.15 -0.83 -1.52
CA GLU A 87 15.88 0.41 -1.28
C GLU A 87 16.39 1.07 -2.58
N SER A 88 16.90 0.27 -3.52
CA SER A 88 17.33 0.76 -4.83
C SER A 88 16.18 1.34 -5.66
N GLU A 89 15.02 0.69 -5.68
CA GLU A 89 13.83 1.21 -6.36
C GLU A 89 13.30 2.48 -5.67
N PHE A 90 13.37 2.54 -4.34
CA PHE A 90 13.01 3.75 -3.60
C PHE A 90 13.89 4.95 -3.95
N GLU A 91 15.19 4.76 -4.18
CA GLU A 91 16.08 5.85 -4.58
C GLU A 91 15.67 6.48 -5.92
N LYS A 92 15.22 5.65 -6.89
CA LYS A 92 14.67 6.14 -8.16
C LYS A 92 13.37 6.89 -7.95
N PHE A 93 12.46 6.32 -7.15
CA PHE A 93 11.17 6.91 -6.84
C PHE A 93 11.30 8.24 -6.07
N ARG A 94 12.28 8.35 -5.16
CA ARG A 94 12.53 9.54 -4.34
C ARG A 94 12.71 10.80 -5.18
N ILE A 95 13.40 10.71 -6.33
CA ILE A 95 13.60 11.84 -7.25
C ILE A 95 12.24 12.37 -7.75
N ILE A 96 11.32 11.46 -8.07
CA ILE A 96 9.98 11.80 -8.55
C ILE A 96 9.16 12.41 -7.40
N GLN A 97 9.20 11.79 -6.22
CA GLN A 97 8.52 12.29 -5.04
C GLN A 97 8.99 13.68 -4.65
N ASP A 98 10.31 13.93 -4.61
CA ASP A 98 10.86 15.23 -4.23
C ASP A 98 10.50 16.33 -5.24
N ARG A 99 10.32 15.99 -6.52
CA ARG A 99 9.86 16.93 -7.56
C ARG A 99 8.36 17.26 -7.45
N LEU A 100 7.54 16.28 -7.10
CA LEU A 100 6.08 16.43 -7.04
C LEU A 100 5.58 16.91 -5.67
N TYR A 101 6.40 16.77 -4.63
CA TYR A 101 6.01 17.13 -3.27
C TYR A 101 6.05 18.65 -3.07
N GLU A 102 4.91 19.19 -2.66
CA GLU A 102 4.77 20.56 -2.19
C GLU A 102 4.68 20.55 -0.66
N SER A 103 5.56 21.26 0.03
CA SER A 103 5.50 21.30 1.49
C SER A 103 4.25 22.06 1.94
N ASP A 104 3.71 21.69 3.09
CA ASP A 104 2.77 22.49 3.89
C ASP A 104 3.22 23.95 4.02
N PHE A 105 4.51 24.18 4.29
CA PHE A 105 5.11 25.52 4.27
C PHE A 105 5.00 26.23 2.92
N ASP A 106 5.27 25.53 1.82
CA ASP A 106 5.17 26.10 0.46
C ASP A 106 3.72 26.45 0.11
N ARG A 107 2.76 25.62 0.56
CA ARG A 107 1.33 25.88 0.42
C ARG A 107 0.90 27.10 1.23
N GLU A 108 1.33 27.21 2.48
CA GLU A 108 1.02 28.38 3.32
C GLU A 108 1.66 29.66 2.78
N MET A 109 2.90 29.60 2.28
CA MET A 109 3.55 30.75 1.66
C MET A 109 2.80 31.23 0.42
N LYS A 110 2.36 30.30 -0.45
CA LYS A 110 1.51 30.66 -1.61
C LYS A 110 0.19 31.31 -1.20
N GLN A 111 -0.46 30.78 -0.18
CA GLN A 111 -1.70 31.37 0.35
C GLN A 111 -1.47 32.76 0.93
N LEU A 112 -0.36 32.98 1.64
CA LEU A 112 0.06 34.28 2.15
C LEU A 112 0.37 35.27 1.02
N GLU A 113 1.04 34.84 -0.04
CA GLU A 113 1.29 35.68 -1.23
C GLU A 113 0.01 36.03 -1.98
N GLU A 114 -0.91 35.09 -2.13
CA GLU A 114 -2.23 35.30 -2.75
C GLU A 114 -3.08 36.27 -1.93
N THR A 115 -3.14 36.10 -0.61
CA THR A 115 -3.85 37.03 0.28
C THR A 115 -3.19 38.40 0.33
N ALA A 116 -1.85 38.48 0.29
CA ALA A 116 -1.12 39.75 0.18
C ALA A 116 -1.44 40.51 -1.12
N LYS A 117 -1.58 39.79 -2.25
CA LYS A 117 -2.00 40.37 -3.53
C LYS A 117 -3.46 40.84 -3.55
N MET A 118 -4.33 40.23 -2.73
CA MET A 118 -5.74 40.61 -2.63
C MET A 118 -6.01 41.79 -1.67
N LEU A 119 -5.02 42.21 -0.88
CA LEU A 119 -5.16 43.36 0.02
C LEU A 119 -5.04 44.68 -0.77
N PRO A 120 -6.02 45.60 -0.69
CA PRO A 120 -5.95 46.88 -1.39
C PRO A 120 -4.81 47.74 -0.83
N GLU A 121 -4.02 48.36 -1.70
CA GLU A 121 -2.97 49.30 -1.29
C GLU A 121 -3.58 50.39 -0.40
N LYS A 122 -3.13 50.48 0.85
CA LYS A 122 -3.51 51.58 1.75
C LYS A 122 -3.11 52.88 1.08
N GLY A 123 -4.12 53.64 0.67
CA GLY A 123 -3.98 54.89 -0.06
C GLY A 123 -2.94 55.81 0.57
N LYS A 124 -2.02 56.30 -0.27
CA LYS A 124 -1.16 57.43 0.03
C LYS A 124 -2.04 58.62 0.45
N GLY A 125 -2.17 58.83 1.76
CA GLY A 125 -2.80 60.02 2.32
C GLY A 125 -2.08 61.26 1.83
N ARG A 126 -2.80 62.09 1.08
CA ARG A 126 -2.40 63.44 0.67
C ARG A 126 -1.88 64.22 1.87
N LYS A 127 -0.62 64.67 1.81
CA LYS A 127 -0.14 65.80 2.61
C LYS A 127 -1.00 67.03 2.26
N LYS A 128 -1.63 67.63 3.25
CA LYS A 128 -2.08 69.02 3.23
C LYS A 128 -1.23 69.79 4.22
#